data_AF-A0A4V3FQK9-F1
#
_entry.id   AF-A0A4V3FQK9-F1
#
_cell.length_a   1.000
_cell.length_b   1.000
_cell.length_c   1.000
_cell.angle_alpha   90.00
_cell.angle_beta   90.00
_cell.angle_gamma   90.00
#
_symmetry.space_group_name_H-M   'P 1'
#
loop_
_entity.id
_entity.type
_entity.pdbx_description
1 polymer ?
#
loop_
_entity_poly.entity_id
_entity_poly.type
_entity_poly.pdbx_seq_one_letter_code
_entity_poly.pdbx_strand_id
1 'polypeptide(L)'
;MNPDAISVKFEHLQDLRQAILTAQNSLATNRGDWMSFTTNTMAMGWADEAGDANQFRNADFSKYGEENELFLQNLMQAVENAEQELRGAVQRARTAIQA
;
A
#
# COMPACT_ATOMS: atom_id res chain seq x y z
N MET A 1 20.64 20.05 -18.26
CA MET A 1 19.80 19.06 -17.55
C MET A 1 19.95 17.73 -18.29
N ASN A 2 20.25 16.60 -17.62
CA ASN A 2 20.46 15.31 -18.29
C ASN A 2 19.11 14.58 -18.49
N PRO A 3 18.62 14.36 -19.72
CA PRO A 3 17.36 13.67 -20.00
C PRO A 3 17.29 12.25 -19.43
N ASP A 4 18.41 11.52 -19.45
CA ASP A 4 18.46 10.11 -19.02
C ASP A 4 18.21 10.00 -17.51
N ALA A 5 18.82 10.90 -16.73
CA ALA A 5 18.63 10.93 -15.28
C ALA A 5 17.18 11.28 -14.87
N ILE A 6 16.45 12.02 -15.71
CA ILE A 6 15.02 12.33 -15.47
C ILE A 6 14.16 11.11 -15.81
N SER A 7 14.44 10.45 -16.94
CA SER A 7 13.74 9.23 -17.36
C SER A 7 13.84 8.14 -16.29
N VAL A 8 15.06 7.90 -15.79
CA VAL A 8 15.32 6.92 -14.71
C VAL A 8 14.53 7.27 -13.43
N LYS A 9 14.43 8.54 -13.05
CA LYS A 9 13.65 8.95 -11.88
C LYS A 9 12.15 8.71 -12.04
N PHE A 10 11.60 8.94 -13.24
CA PHE A 10 10.19 8.63 -13.51
C PHE A 10 9.92 7.12 -13.52
N GLU A 11 10.82 6.34 -14.09
CA GLU A 11 10.74 4.88 -14.09
C GLU A 11 10.72 4.33 -12.66
N HIS A 12 11.64 4.77 -11.80
CA HIS A 12 11.64 4.35 -10.39
C HIS A 12 10.37 4.72 -9.62
N LEU A 13 9.75 5.87 -9.91
CA LEU A 13 8.47 6.25 -9.30
C LEU A 13 7.33 5.35 -9.80
N GLN A 14 7.36 4.93 -11.06
CA GLN A 14 6.40 3.97 -11.62
C GLN A 14 6.57 2.58 -11.01
N ASP A 15 7.80 2.11 -10.87
CA ASP A 15 8.12 0.83 -10.22
C ASP A 15 7.63 0.82 -8.76
N LEU A 16 7.88 1.91 -8.03
CA LEU A 16 7.44 2.05 -6.65
C LEU A 16 5.90 2.04 -6.55
N ARG A 17 5.21 2.74 -7.46
CA ARG A 17 3.74 2.69 -7.54
C ARG A 17 3.23 1.27 -7.75
N GLN A 18 3.83 0.52 -8.67
CA GLN A 18 3.45 -0.86 -8.95
C GLN A 18 3.72 -1.78 -7.74
N ALA A 19 4.83 -1.57 -7.03
CA ALA A 19 5.14 -2.30 -5.81
C ALA A 19 4.10 -2.03 -4.70
N ILE A 20 3.69 -0.77 -4.52
CA ILE A 20 2.66 -0.40 -3.53
C ILE A 20 1.31 -1.03 -3.90
N LEU A 21 0.89 -0.98 -5.17
CA LEU A 21 -0.35 -1.65 -5.63
C LEU A 21 -0.30 -3.16 -5.35
N THR A 22 0.85 -3.79 -5.59
CA THR A 22 1.05 -5.21 -5.31
C THR A 22 0.93 -5.51 -3.81
N ALA A 23 1.50 -4.64 -2.96
CA ALA A 23 1.40 -4.76 -1.51
C ALA A 23 -0.04 -4.57 -1.01
N GLN A 24 -0.79 -3.61 -1.56
CA GLN A 24 -2.20 -3.39 -1.23
C GLN A 24 -3.06 -4.61 -1.57
N ASN A 25 -2.88 -5.16 -2.78
CA ASN A 25 -3.60 -6.36 -3.20
C ASN A 25 -3.26 -7.56 -2.31
N SER A 26 -1.98 -7.76 -2.00
CA SER A 26 -1.52 -8.84 -1.10
C SER A 26 -2.12 -8.69 0.31
N LEU A 27 -2.14 -7.48 0.86
CA LEU A 27 -2.77 -7.21 2.16
C LEU A 27 -4.27 -7.52 2.13
N ALA A 28 -4.99 -7.10 1.08
CA ALA A 28 -6.42 -7.36 0.93
C ALA A 28 -6.71 -8.87 0.85
N THR A 29 -5.94 -9.62 0.05
CA THR A 29 -6.05 -11.09 -0.05
C THR A 29 -5.79 -11.76 1.29
N ASN A 30 -4.66 -11.46 1.94
CA ASN A 30 -4.30 -12.06 3.22
C ASN A 30 -5.35 -11.78 4.31
N ARG A 31 -5.93 -10.58 4.31
CA ARG A 31 -7.02 -10.25 5.23
C ARG A 31 -8.28 -11.05 4.94
N GLY A 32 -8.67 -11.17 3.68
CA GLY A 32 -9.81 -11.98 3.27
C GLY A 32 -9.65 -13.46 3.67
N ASP A 33 -8.48 -14.03 3.40
CA ASP A 33 -8.15 -15.41 3.72
C ASP A 33 -8.17 -15.66 5.23
N TRP A 34 -7.60 -14.74 6.02
CA TRP A 34 -7.61 -14.83 7.48
C TRP A 34 -9.04 -14.76 8.05
N MET A 35 -9.86 -13.82 7.58
CA MET A 35 -11.25 -13.69 8.02
C MET A 35 -12.10 -14.91 7.64
N SER A 36 -11.88 -15.46 6.45
CA SER A 36 -12.54 -16.70 6.02
C SER A 36 -12.12 -17.89 6.89
N PHE A 37 -10.81 -18.08 7.08
CA PHE A 37 -10.26 -19.14 7.92
C PHE A 37 -10.83 -19.08 9.34
N THR A 38 -10.79 -17.90 9.97
CA THR A 38 -11.23 -17.72 11.36
C THR A 38 -12.73 -17.91 11.50
N THR A 39 -13.55 -17.42 10.55
CA THR A 39 -15.00 -17.63 10.55
C THR A 39 -15.36 -19.12 10.42
N ASN A 40 -14.76 -19.82 9.45
CA ASN A 40 -15.01 -21.24 9.23
C ASN A 40 -14.56 -22.08 10.43
N THR A 41 -13.45 -21.69 11.05
CA THR A 41 -12.88 -22.39 12.19
C THR A 41 -13.72 -22.16 13.45
N MET A 42 -14.23 -20.95 13.69
CA MET A 42 -15.13 -20.65 14.81
C MET A 42 -16.46 -21.42 14.74
N ALA A 43 -16.96 -21.67 13.53
CA ALA A 43 -18.16 -22.47 13.31
C ALA A 43 -18.02 -23.94 13.76
N MET A 44 -16.80 -24.41 14.04
CA MET A 44 -16.55 -25.79 14.47
C MET A 44 -16.80 -26.04 15.98
N GLY A 45 -17.14 -25.00 16.76
CA GLY A 45 -17.45 -25.13 18.19
C GLY A 45 -16.21 -25.24 19.07
N TRP A 46 -15.65 -24.09 19.43
CA TRP A 46 -14.48 -23.99 20.31
C TRP A 46 -14.89 -24.01 21.78
N ALA A 47 -14.01 -24.49 22.65
CA ALA A 47 -14.13 -24.24 24.08
C ALA A 47 -14.01 -22.72 24.36
N ASP A 48 -14.74 -22.22 25.36
CA ASP A 48 -14.95 -20.78 25.61
C ASP A 48 -13.65 -19.96 25.61
N GLU A 49 -12.63 -20.40 26.34
CA GLU A 49 -11.33 -19.71 26.45
C GLU A 49 -10.58 -19.61 25.12
N ALA A 50 -10.68 -20.65 24.29
CA ALA A 50 -10.04 -20.69 22.99
C ALA A 50 -10.82 -19.84 21.97
N GLY A 51 -12.16 -19.80 22.09
CA GLY A 51 -13.02 -18.91 21.32
C GLY A 51 -12.73 -17.44 21.62
N ASP A 52 -12.62 -17.08 22.90
CA ASP A 52 -12.31 -15.73 23.35
C ASP A 52 -10.92 -15.27 22.88
N ALA A 53 -9.89 -16.11 23.04
CA ALA A 53 -8.55 -15.80 22.55
C ALA A 53 -8.51 -15.57 21.02
N ASN A 54 -9.30 -16.34 20.26
CA ASN A 54 -9.43 -16.14 18.81
C ASN A 54 -10.14 -14.83 18.47
N GLN A 55 -11.18 -14.43 19.23
CA GLN A 55 -11.85 -13.14 19.04
C GLN A 55 -10.89 -11.97 19.25
N PHE A 56 -10.10 -11.96 20.33
CA PHE A 56 -9.10 -10.93 20.57
C PHE A 56 -8.07 -10.86 19.45
N ARG A 57 -7.54 -12.01 19.02
CA ARG A 57 -6.58 -12.08 17.91
C ARG A 57 -7.17 -11.55 16.59
N ASN A 58 -8.46 -11.79 16.32
CA ASN A 58 -9.12 -11.29 15.11
C ASN A 58 -9.33 -9.78 15.14
N ALA A 59 -9.61 -9.22 16.32
CA ALA A 59 -9.70 -7.78 16.51
C ALA A 59 -8.35 -7.10 16.25
N ASP A 60 -7.26 -7.65 16.81
CA ASP A 60 -5.91 -7.14 16.56
C ASP A 60 -5.52 -7.25 15.08
N PHE A 61 -5.80 -8.39 14.44
CA PHE A 61 -5.50 -8.58 13.02
C PHE A 61 -6.27 -7.57 12.14
N SER A 62 -7.55 -7.33 12.45
CA SER A 62 -8.37 -6.34 11.72
C SER A 62 -7.79 -4.93 11.86
N LYS A 63 -7.44 -4.55 13.09
CA LYS A 63 -6.85 -3.24 13.41
C LYS A 63 -5.51 -3.04 12.71
N TYR A 64 -4.56 -3.95 12.88
CA TYR A 64 -3.22 -3.81 12.27
C TYR A 64 -3.27 -3.86 10.74
N GLY A 65 -4.20 -4.65 10.18
CA GLY A 65 -4.41 -4.63 8.75
C GLY A 65 -4.96 -3.28 8.25
N GLU A 66 -5.80 -2.58 9.04
CA GLU A 66 -6.39 -1.29 8.66
C GLU A 66 -5.32 -0.19 8.73
N GLU A 67 -4.47 -0.24 9.76
CA GLU A 67 -3.30 0.61 9.90
C GLU A 67 -2.33 0.42 8.71
N ASN A 68 -2.09 -0.83 8.29
CA ASN A 68 -1.26 -1.13 7.12
C ASN A 68 -1.89 -0.63 5.81
N GLU A 69 -3.21 -0.73 5.66
CA GLU A 69 -3.92 -0.22 4.49
C GLU A 69 -3.78 1.31 4.40
N LEU A 70 -4.02 2.00 5.51
CA LEU A 70 -3.86 3.46 5.59
C LEU A 70 -2.41 3.88 5.32
N PHE A 71 -1.44 3.14 5.85
CA PHE A 71 -0.02 3.38 5.56
C PHE A 71 0.28 3.26 4.07
N LEU A 72 -0.18 2.19 3.40
CA LEU A 72 0.04 1.99 1.97
C LEU A 72 -0.67 3.04 1.10
N GLN A 73 -1.88 3.46 1.49
CA GLN A 73 -2.59 4.56 0.83
C GLN A 73 -1.82 5.89 0.94
N ASN A 74 -1.33 6.23 2.13
CA ASN A 74 -0.51 7.43 2.34
C ASN A 74 0.80 7.37 1.55
N LEU A 75 1.42 6.19 1.48
CA LEU A 75 2.63 5.98 0.69
C LEU A 75 2.36 6.15 -0.81
N MET A 76 1.25 5.61 -1.32
CA MET A 76 0.83 5.81 -2.72
C MET A 76 0.66 7.30 -3.04
N GLN A 77 -0.06 8.03 -2.18
CA GLN A 77 -0.28 9.46 -2.36
C GLN A 77 1.03 10.25 -2.38
N ALA A 78 1.99 9.89 -1.50
CA ALA A 78 3.31 10.53 -1.48
C ALA A 78 4.09 10.30 -2.78
N VAL A 79 4.02 9.10 -3.36
CA VAL A 79 4.65 8.76 -4.65
C VAL A 79 4.01 9.54 -5.80
N GLU A 80 2.68 9.64 -5.83
CA GLU A 80 1.96 10.42 -6.83
C GLU A 80 2.31 11.91 -6.76
N ASN A 81 2.37 12.47 -5.55
CA ASN A 81 2.77 13.86 -5.34
C ASN A 81 4.22 14.10 -5.82
N ALA A 82 5.14 13.20 -5.47
CA ALA A 82 6.54 13.29 -5.91
C ALA A 82 6.66 13.23 -7.45
N GLU A 83 5.85 12.40 -8.11
CA GLU A 83 5.80 12.34 -9.57
C GLU A 83 5.28 13.64 -10.19
N GLN A 84 4.20 14.20 -9.64
CA GLN A 84 3.66 15.48 -10.10
C GLN A 84 4.65 16.63 -9.92
N GLU A 85 5.31 16.71 -8.77
CA GLU A 85 6.34 17.72 -8.50
C GLU A 85 7.52 17.60 -9.47
N LEU A 86 7.97 16.38 -9.75
CA LEU A 86 9.04 16.12 -10.71
C LEU A 86 8.62 16.54 -12.13
N ARG A 87 7.39 16.22 -12.57
CA ARG A 87 6.84 16.69 -13.86
C ARG A 87 6.83 18.22 -13.94
N GLY A 88 6.36 18.89 -12.90
CA GLY A 88 6.34 20.35 -12.82
C GLY A 88 7.75 20.96 -12.87
N ALA A 89 8.72 20.36 -12.16
CA ALA A 89 10.11 20.81 -12.17
C ALA A 89 10.74 20.66 -13.56
N VAL A 90 10.50 19.54 -14.24
CA VAL A 90 10.97 19.30 -15.62
C VAL A 90 10.37 20.31 -16.58
N GLN A 91 9.07 20.60 -16.47
CA GLN A 91 8.41 21.58 -17.34
C GLN A 91 8.99 22.99 -17.15
N ARG A 92 9.14 23.45 -15.91
CA ARG A 92 9.76 24.76 -15.60
C ARG A 92 11.18 24.85 -16.13
N ALA A 93 11.97 23.78 -15.98
CA ALA A 93 13.35 23.74 -16.50
C ALA A 93 13.39 23.81 -18.03
N ARG A 94 12.46 23.16 -18.74
CA ARG A 94 12.36 23.25 -20.20
C ARG A 94 12.00 24.65 -20.68
N THR A 95 11.03 25.30 -20.03
CA THR A 95 10.62 26.67 -20.38
C THR A 95 11.77 27.67 -20.15
N ALA A 96 12.55 27.51 -19.08
CA ALA A 96 13.69 28.39 -18.78
C ALA A 96 14.86 28.26 -19.79
N ILE A 97 14.97 27.16 -20.53
CA ILE A 97 15.99 26.96 -21.57
C ILE A 97 15.56 27.59 -22.90
N GLN A 98 14.25 27.78 -23.12
CA GLN A 98 13.69 28.31 -24.37
C GLN A 98 13.51 29.83 -24.36
N ALA A 99 13.71 30.49 -23.21
CA ALA A 99 13.66 31.94 -23.02
C ALA A 99 15.06 32.56 -23.14
#